data_AF-A0A2G4RBX2-F1
#
_entry.id   AF-A0A2G4RBX2-F1
#
_cell.length_a   1.000
_cell.length_b   1.000
_cell.length_c   1.000
_cell.angle_alpha   90.00
_cell.angle_beta   90.00
_cell.angle_gamma   90.00
#
_symmetry.space_group_name_H-M   'P 1'
#
loop_
_entity.id
_entity.type
_entity.pdbx_description
1 polymer ?
#
loop_
_entity_poly.entity_id
_entity_poly.type
_entity_poly.pdbx_seq_one_letter_code
_entity_poly.pdbx_strand_id
1 'polypeptide(L)' 'MLGDKVLYQASQLSHAQRFAKARQVEGVPCHVVPDETPKAPRKVRINSLTGKPYRKVTSGTVVK' A
#
# COMPACT_ATOMS: atom_id res chain seq x y z
N MET A 1 -16.63 6.57 12.32
CA MET A 1 -15.99 6.09 13.56
C MET A 1 -16.63 4.77 13.92
N LEU A 2 -15.87 3.68 14.05
CA LEU A 2 -16.38 2.38 14.52
C LEU A 2 -15.82 2.16 15.94
N GLY A 3 -16.50 2.72 16.95
CA GLY A 3 -16.06 2.71 18.36
C GLY A 3 -14.77 3.52 18.62
N ASP A 4 -13.97 3.10 19.60
CA ASP A 4 -12.72 3.74 20.06
C ASP A 4 -11.53 3.59 19.09
N LYS A 5 -11.73 2.95 17.94
CA LYS A 5 -10.64 2.62 17.01
C LYS A 5 -10.60 3.62 15.85
N VAL A 6 -9.53 4.42 15.81
CA VAL A 6 -9.23 5.30 14.68
C VAL A 6 -8.57 4.47 13.57
N LEU A 7 -9.35 4.15 12.54
CA LEU A 7 -8.86 3.53 11.30
C LEU A 7 -8.29 4.62 10.39
N TYR A 8 -6.98 4.60 10.14
CA TYR A 8 -6.30 5.57 9.27
C TYR A 8 -5.67 4.85 8.07
N GLN A 9 -6.15 5.16 6.87
CA GLN A 9 -5.59 4.63 5.63
C GLN A 9 -4.46 5.55 5.15
N ALA A 10 -3.24 5.31 5.62
CA ALA A 10 -2.07 5.98 5.05
C ALA A 10 -1.63 5.27 3.78
N SER A 11 -1.35 6.03 2.72
CA SER A 11 -0.77 5.50 1.47
C SER A 11 0.65 4.94 1.65
N GLN A 12 1.33 5.28 2.76
CA GLN A 12 2.69 4.87 3.08
C GLN A 12 2.79 4.43 4.56
N LEU A 13 3.39 3.26 4.79
CA LEU A 13 3.51 2.63 6.11
C LEU A 13 4.31 3.49 7.12
N SER A 14 5.36 4.17 6.66
CA SER A 14 6.17 5.06 7.49
C SER A 14 5.39 6.26 8.02
N HIS A 15 4.43 6.78 7.25
CA HIS A 15 3.58 7.90 7.66
C HIS A 15 2.59 7.48 8.74
N ALA A 16 1.93 6.33 8.55
CA ALA A 16 1.03 5.76 9.56
C ALA A 16 1.74 5.54 10.91
N GLN A 17 2.96 5.01 10.89
CA GLN A 17 3.74 4.76 12.11
C GLN A 17 4.06 6.05 12.87
N ARG A 18 4.48 7.10 12.15
CA ARG A 18 4.77 8.41 12.77
C ARG A 18 3.51 9.02 13.41
N PHE A 19 2.37 8.91 12.73
CA PHE A 19 1.10 9.41 13.25
C PHE A 19 0.63 8.64 14.48
N ALA A 20 0.63 7.31 14.43
CA ALA A 20 0.24 6.47 15.56
C ALA A 20 1.10 6.75 16.80
N LYS A 21 2.43 6.91 16.61
CA LYS A 21 3.35 7.27 17.69
C LYS A 21 3.02 8.64 18.29
N ALA A 22 2.69 9.65 17.48
CA ALA A 22 2.30 10.97 17.98
C ALA A 22 1.01 10.89 18.82
N ARG A 23 0.00 10.14 18.36
CA ARG A 23 -1.26 9.92 19.08
C ARG A 23 -1.08 9.15 20.39
N GLN A 24 -0.18 8.18 20.42
CA GLN A 24 0.17 7.47 21.66
C GLN A 24 0.79 8.39 22.71
N VAL A 25 1.61 9.36 22.30
CA VAL A 25 2.15 10.39 23.21
C VAL A 25 1.05 11.28 23.79
N GLU A 26 -0.01 11.54 23.01
CA GLU A 26 -1.20 12.25 23.45
C GLU A 26 -2.15 11.38 24.33
N GLY A 27 -1.78 10.12 24.61
CA GLY A 27 -2.58 9.19 25.42
C GLY A 27 -3.68 8.46 24.66
N VAL A 28 -3.72 8.58 23.33
CA VAL A 28 -4.72 7.90 22.49
C VAL A 28 -4.20 6.51 22.08
N PRO A 29 -4.92 5.42 22.37
CA PRO A 29 -4.52 4.06 22.00
C PRO A 29 -4.68 3.83 20.49
N CYS A 30 -3.65 4.18 19.71
CA CYS A 30 -3.60 4.03 18.26
C CYS A 30 -2.57 2.97 17.85
N HIS A 31 -2.91 2.13 16.87
CA HIS A 31 -2.04 1.10 16.30
C HIS A 31 -2.19 1.06 14.78
N VAL A 32 -1.09 0.81 14.08
CA VAL A 32 -1.08 0.70 12.62
C VAL A 32 -1.38 -0.74 12.24
N VAL A 33 -2.44 -0.96 11.47
CA VAL A 33 -2.72 -2.24 10.83
C VAL A 33 -2.29 -2.12 9.37
N PRO A 34 -1.23 -2.83 8.94
CA PRO A 34 -0.86 -2.84 7.53
C PRO A 34 -1.97 -3.50 6.71
N ASP A 35 -2.24 -2.94 5.54
CA ASP A 35 -3.17 -3.53 4.60
C ASP A 35 -2.53 -4.79 4.01
N GLU A 36 -3.00 -5.96 4.46
CA GLU A 36 -2.58 -7.28 3.96
C GLU A 36 -3.27 -7.64 2.65
N THR A 37 -4.15 -6.78 2.11
CA THR A 37 -4.78 -7.08 0.83
C THR A 37 -3.73 -7.15 -0.28
N PRO A 38 -3.67 -8.27 -1.02
CA PRO A 38 -2.70 -8.42 -2.07
C PRO A 38 -2.93 -7.35 -3.14
N LYS A 39 -1.89 -6.57 -3.44
CA LYS A 39 -1.96 -5.57 -4.51
C LYS A 39 -2.30 -6.25 -5.82
N ALA A 40 -3.36 -5.76 -6.47
CA ALA A 40 -3.73 -6.26 -7.78
C ALA A 40 -2.55 -6.15 -8.77
N PRO A 41 -2.31 -7.18 -9.59
CA PRO A 41 -1.23 -7.14 -10.57
C PRO A 41 -1.48 -5.97 -11.53
N ARG A 42 -0.45 -5.14 -11.72
CA ARG A 42 -0.53 -4.01 -12.68
C ARG A 42 -0.75 -4.57 -14.07
N LYS A 43 -1.88 -4.22 -14.70
CA LYS A 43 -2.14 -4.56 -16.10
C LYS A 43 -1.07 -3.92 -16.98
N VAL A 44 -0.49 -4.72 -17.87
CA VAL A 44 0.48 -4.24 -18.86
C VAL A 44 -0.24 -3.27 -19.78
N ARG A 45 0.28 -2.04 -19.89
CA ARG A 45 -0.24 -1.06 -20.85
C ARG A 45 0.29 -1.40 -22.23
N ILE A 46 -0.63 -1.70 -23.15
CA ILE A 46 -0.33 -1.94 -24.56
C ILE A 46 -0.42 -0.61 -25.32
N ASN A 47 0.57 -0.35 -26.17
CA ASN A 47 0.53 0.78 -27.09
C ASN A 47 -0.45 0.46 -28.23
N SER A 48 -1.46 1.31 -28.42
CA SER A 48 -2.50 1.12 -29.44
C SER A 48 -1.97 1.20 -30.88
N LEU A 49 -0.88 1.94 -31.12
CA LEU A 49 -0.31 2.13 -32.46
C LEU A 49 0.61 0.98 -32.89
N THR A 50 1.23 0.29 -31.94
CA THR A 50 2.25 -0.74 -32.25
C THR A 50 1.87 -2.14 -31.77
N GLY A 51 0.79 -2.27 -30.97
CA GLY A 51 0.38 -3.52 -30.34
C GLY A 51 1.36 -4.05 -29.28
N LYS A 52 2.45 -3.32 -29.00
CA LYS A 52 3.53 -3.74 -28.11
C LYS A 52 3.36 -3.12 -26.72
N PRO A 53 3.84 -3.78 -25.65
CA PRO A 53 3.79 -3.21 -24.32
C PRO A 53 4.73 -2.01 -24.21
N TYR A 54 4.30 -0.93 -23.54
CA TYR A 54 5.13 0.26 -23.32
C TYR A 54 6.41 -0.03 -22.53
N ARG A 55 6.39 -1.07 -21.70
CA ARG A 55 7.53 -1.52 -20.91
C ARG A 55 7.75 -3.00 -21.19
N LYS A 56 8.98 -3.41 -21.51
CA LYS A 56 9.32 -4.83 -21.56
C LYS A 56 9.02 -5.41 -20.18
N VAL A 57 8.12 -6.39 -20.12
CA VAL A 57 7.93 -7.21 -18.93
C VAL A 57 9.19 -8.05 -18.80
N THR A 58 10.20 -7.53 -18.10
CA THR A 58 11.29 -8.37 -17.62
C THR A 58 10.63 -9.30 -16.62
N SER A 59 10.41 -10.56 -17.01
CA SER A 59 9.99 -11.64 -16.14
C SER A 59 11.09 -11.86 -15.11
N GLY A 60 11.07 -11.06 -14.05
CA GLY A 60 11.96 -11.14 -12.91
C GLY A 60 11.47 -12.22 -11.94
N THR A 61 12.10 -13.38 -12.06
CA THR A 61 12.40 -14.30 -10.96
C THR A 61 11.22 -14.96 -10.25
N VAL A 62 10.88 -16.17 -10.70
CA VAL A 62 10.30 -17.21 -9.84
C VAL A 62 11.41 -17.61 -8.86
N VAL A 63 11.31 -17.19 -7.60
CA VAL A 63 12.09 -17.78 -6.51
C VAL A 63 11.36 -19.06 -6.11
N LYS A 64 12.01 -20.20 -6.38
CA LYS A 64 11.68 -21.49 -5.77
C LYS A 64 12.27 -21.55 -4.37
#